data_AF-A0A953Z979-F1
#
_entry.id   AF-A0A953Z979-F1
#
_cell.length_a   1.000
_cell.length_b   1.000
_cell.length_c   1.000
_cell.angle_alpha   90.00
_cell.angle_beta   90.00
_cell.angle_gamma   90.00
#
_symmetry.space_group_name_H-M   'P 1'
#
loop_
_entity.id
_entity.type
_entity.pdbx_description
1 polymer ?
#
loop_
_entity_poly.entity_id
_entity_poly.type
_entity_poly.pdbx_seq_one_letter_code
_entity_poly.pdbx_strand_id
1 'polypeptide(L)'
;ILAVGFGFLPGTVVDQHFSQRDRLPRLRNALEARPGRVGLGIDERTAIEVHGRRITVIGEGRVTVLLAAGAGRPERIEHLTAGNTTDLTRLRRAARDRAGPAHAVELRVPAGPVFLGGGDDLPSGAADDFVRRAGGDAARIVVVDTGGGERTEALLEAVRAGAPESCNLFLPSGSLQLVDVLAESTGVWFVGPRPWEVLDRFGDDALRRALQELLARGGAIGASGAVGSVLASSMVRGDPLDDEILFAEGYDQGLGVLSGFAIDLRGGVPRETSELRRLVAPDGAMYALVLDPDAVAIVEHSTIRVLGEGSVRVVQAGDGDGPKIAVVEAPTTFDYLTWRPR
;
A
#
# COMPACT_ATOMS: atom_id res chain seq x y z
N ILE A 1 27.15 5.96 25.60
CA ILE A 1 26.10 5.24 26.36
C ILE A 1 24.75 5.62 25.75
N LEU A 2 23.98 4.63 25.28
CA LEU A 2 22.59 4.81 24.87
C LEU A 2 21.69 4.29 26.00
N ALA A 3 20.97 5.19 26.68
CA ALA A 3 19.94 4.79 27.63
C ALA A 3 18.59 4.56 26.91
N VAL A 4 17.69 3.85 27.57
CA VAL A 4 16.28 3.77 27.16
C VAL A 4 15.51 4.76 28.05
N GLY A 5 14.77 5.69 27.43
CA GLY A 5 13.91 6.63 28.16
C GLY A 5 12.51 6.06 28.41
N PHE A 6 11.58 6.90 28.85
CA PHE A 6 10.19 6.51 29.16
C PHE A 6 9.36 5.99 27.98
N GLY A 7 9.87 6.07 26.74
CA GLY A 7 9.22 5.46 25.59
C GLY A 7 8.05 6.25 24.98
N PHE A 8 7.92 7.56 25.29
CA PHE A 8 6.88 8.42 24.68
C PHE A 8 7.02 8.57 23.16
N LEU A 9 8.24 8.40 22.62
CA LEU A 9 8.51 8.28 21.19
C LEU A 9 9.14 6.90 20.91
N PRO A 10 8.34 5.81 20.87
CA PRO A 10 8.88 4.47 20.63
C PRO A 10 9.59 4.41 19.27
N GLY A 11 10.58 3.55 19.06
CA GLY A 11 11.21 3.49 17.72
C GLY A 11 12.10 4.67 17.35
N THR A 12 12.39 5.59 18.27
CA THR A 12 13.11 6.83 17.98
C THR A 12 14.32 7.01 18.90
N VAL A 13 15.44 7.49 18.35
CA VAL A 13 16.60 7.98 19.08
C VAL A 13 16.63 9.50 18.93
N VAL A 14 16.66 10.21 20.06
CA VAL A 14 16.71 11.69 20.07
C VAL A 14 18.08 12.14 20.58
N ASP A 15 18.70 13.10 19.89
CA ASP A 15 19.93 13.77 20.35
C ASP A 15 19.76 15.29 20.26
N GLN A 16 20.19 16.01 21.30
CA GLN A 16 19.99 17.47 21.45
C GLN A 16 21.31 18.23 21.35
N HIS A 17 21.24 19.55 21.13
CA HIS A 17 22.40 20.40 20.79
C HIS A 17 23.12 19.86 19.55
N PHE A 18 22.34 19.39 18.58
CA PHE A 18 22.80 18.42 17.59
C PHE A 18 23.89 18.99 16.68
N SER A 19 23.61 20.05 15.93
CA SER A 19 24.60 20.69 15.07
C SER A 19 25.66 21.44 15.90
N GLN A 20 25.29 22.00 17.05
CA GLN A 20 26.20 22.79 17.91
C GLN A 20 27.34 21.95 18.51
N ARG A 21 27.14 20.63 18.67
CA ARG A 21 28.13 19.71 19.23
C ARG A 21 28.57 18.63 18.24
N ASP A 22 28.35 18.84 16.95
CA ASP A 22 28.69 17.91 15.87
C ASP A 22 28.26 16.46 16.17
N ARG A 23 26.97 16.28 16.48
CA ARG A 23 26.42 15.00 16.97
C ARG A 23 26.01 14.02 15.88
N LEU A 24 26.19 14.35 14.61
CA LEU A 24 25.83 13.45 13.51
C LEU A 24 26.56 12.09 13.58
N PRO A 25 27.90 12.02 13.78
CA PRO A 25 28.59 10.73 13.91
C PRO A 25 28.07 9.91 15.10
N ARG A 26 27.74 10.57 16.21
CA ARG A 26 27.19 9.91 17.40
C ARG A 26 25.80 9.32 17.15
N LEU A 27 24.92 10.08 16.50
CA LEU A 27 23.57 9.62 16.18
C LEU A 27 23.62 8.47 15.16
N ARG A 28 24.49 8.55 14.15
CA ARG A 28 24.72 7.46 13.19
C ARG A 28 25.14 6.17 13.91
N ASN A 29 26.19 6.23 14.74
CA ASN A 29 26.65 5.07 15.52
C ASN A 29 25.53 4.50 16.40
N ALA A 30 24.62 5.34 16.88
CA ALA A 30 23.49 4.89 17.68
C ALA A 30 22.44 4.13 16.88
N LEU A 31 22.18 4.52 15.63
CA LEU A 31 21.27 3.82 14.73
C LEU A 31 21.90 2.51 14.22
N GLU A 32 23.20 2.48 13.98
CA GLU A 32 23.93 1.25 13.65
C GLU A 32 23.86 0.24 14.80
N ALA A 33 24.02 0.70 16.05
CA ALA A 33 23.90 -0.14 17.24
C ALA A 33 22.44 -0.55 17.56
N ARG A 34 21.45 0.15 16.99
CA ARG A 34 20.02 -0.15 17.17
C ARG A 34 19.28 -0.02 15.83
N PRO A 35 19.46 -0.98 14.90
CA PRO A 35 18.77 -0.98 13.62
C PRO A 35 17.24 -0.90 13.82
N GLY A 36 16.54 -0.31 12.85
CA GLY A 36 15.07 -0.19 12.91
C GLY A 36 14.56 1.03 13.67
N ARG A 37 15.44 1.99 13.98
CA ARG A 37 15.09 3.23 14.71
C ARG A 37 15.27 4.46 13.84
N VAL A 38 14.44 5.47 14.09
CA VAL A 38 14.56 6.81 13.50
C VAL A 38 15.47 7.66 14.36
N GLY A 39 16.47 8.33 13.78
CA GLY A 39 17.27 9.34 14.47
C GLY A 39 16.66 10.73 14.32
N LEU A 40 16.50 11.46 15.42
CA LEU A 40 16.10 12.87 15.44
C LEU A 40 17.17 13.69 16.17
N GLY A 41 17.95 14.45 15.40
CA GLY A 41 18.89 15.45 15.91
C GLY A 41 18.19 16.80 16.02
N ILE A 42 18.09 17.36 17.22
CA ILE A 42 17.42 18.64 17.48
C ILE A 42 18.46 19.69 17.85
N ASP A 43 18.51 20.77 17.07
CA ASP A 43 19.40 21.90 17.35
C ASP A 43 18.94 22.73 18.56
N GLU A 44 19.83 23.56 19.08
CA GLU A 44 19.47 24.59 20.06
C GLU A 44 18.40 25.55 19.51
N ARG A 45 17.55 26.08 20.41
CA ARG A 45 16.43 26.97 20.07
C ARG A 45 15.44 26.35 19.07
N THR A 46 15.35 25.01 19.04
CA THR A 46 14.41 24.24 18.21
C THR A 46 13.71 23.18 19.04
N ALA A 47 12.47 22.88 18.68
CA ALA A 47 11.72 21.76 19.22
C ALA A 47 10.91 21.06 18.13
N ILE A 48 10.47 19.84 18.45
CA ILE A 48 9.44 19.13 17.70
C ILE A 48 8.17 19.07 18.54
N GLU A 49 7.04 19.40 17.91
CA GLU A 49 5.73 19.05 18.43
C GLU A 49 5.28 17.75 17.77
N VAL A 50 4.81 16.79 18.56
CA VAL A 50 4.32 15.50 18.06
C VAL A 50 2.85 15.35 18.41
N HIS A 51 2.00 15.29 17.39
CA HIS A 51 0.57 15.02 17.55
C HIS A 51 0.19 13.77 16.74
N GLY A 52 -0.09 12.68 17.45
CA GLY A 52 -0.35 11.38 16.83
C GLY A 52 0.84 10.92 15.97
N ARG A 53 0.64 10.85 14.66
CA ARG A 53 1.69 10.50 13.68
C ARG A 53 2.49 11.69 13.16
N ARG A 54 1.99 12.92 13.31
CA ARG A 54 2.60 14.12 12.72
C ARG A 54 3.65 14.73 13.64
N ILE A 55 4.80 15.05 13.07
CA ILE A 55 5.82 15.93 13.65
C ILE A 55 5.70 17.31 13.00
N THR A 56 5.73 18.37 13.79
CA THR A 56 5.88 19.76 13.35
C THR A 56 7.13 20.36 13.98
N VAL A 57 7.97 21.02 13.19
CA VAL A 57 9.17 21.70 13.71
C VAL A 57 8.84 23.14 14.10
N ILE A 58 9.34 23.56 15.26
CA ILE A 58 9.21 24.92 15.79
C ILE A 58 10.57 25.46 16.26
N GLY A 59 10.77 26.78 16.18
CA GLY A 59 11.99 27.46 16.63
C GLY A 59 12.94 27.88 15.49
N GLU A 60 14.15 28.31 15.84
CA GLU A 60 15.05 29.04 14.90
C GLU A 60 16.11 28.15 14.23
N GLY A 61 16.47 27.02 14.85
CA GLY A 61 17.37 26.02 14.27
C GLY A 61 16.63 24.98 13.41
N ARG A 62 17.25 23.80 13.26
CA ARG A 62 16.69 22.69 12.46
C ARG A 62 16.60 21.39 13.24
N VAL A 63 15.76 20.50 12.71
CA VAL A 63 15.70 19.09 13.09
C VAL A 63 16.31 18.26 11.96
N THR A 64 17.25 17.40 12.30
CA THR A 64 17.84 16.43 11.37
C THR A 64 17.21 15.07 11.58
N VAL A 65 16.48 14.57 10.58
CA VAL A 65 15.96 13.20 10.55
C VAL A 65 17.02 12.32 9.88
N LEU A 66 17.37 11.21 10.54
CA LEU A 66 18.36 10.25 10.08
C LEU A 66 17.75 8.85 9.99
N LEU A 67 17.89 8.20 8.84
CA LEU A 67 17.65 6.77 8.65
C LEU A 67 18.96 6.10 8.21
N ALA A 68 19.37 5.04 8.92
CA ALA A 68 20.57 4.28 8.58
C ALA A 68 20.45 3.62 7.20
N ALA A 69 21.57 3.36 6.53
CA ALA A 69 21.58 2.54 5.32
C ALA A 69 21.09 1.11 5.62
N GLY A 70 20.46 0.45 4.64
CA GLY A 70 19.94 -0.90 4.82
C GLY A 70 18.95 -1.30 3.73
N ALA A 71 18.76 -2.61 3.54
CA ALA A 71 17.90 -3.18 2.49
C ALA A 71 18.14 -2.58 1.09
N GLY A 72 19.41 -2.38 0.72
CA GLY A 72 19.80 -1.77 -0.57
C GLY A 72 19.67 -0.24 -0.65
N ARG A 73 19.11 0.42 0.37
CA ARG A 73 18.95 1.87 0.40
C ARG A 73 20.14 2.57 1.08
N PRO A 74 20.65 3.69 0.53
CA PRO A 74 21.71 4.47 1.18
C PRO A 74 21.17 5.20 2.43
N GLU A 75 22.08 5.66 3.28
CA GLU A 75 21.73 6.53 4.42
C GLU A 75 20.92 7.73 3.94
N ARG A 76 19.87 8.07 4.69
CA ARG A 76 19.04 9.25 4.40
C ARG A 76 19.17 10.25 5.54
N ILE A 77 19.54 11.47 5.18
CA ILE A 77 19.56 12.64 6.06
C ILE A 77 18.60 13.66 5.49
N GLU A 78 17.65 14.10 6.30
CA GLU A 78 16.68 15.13 5.96
C GLU A 78 16.72 16.25 7.00
N HIS A 79 16.69 17.50 6.56
CA HIS A 79 16.70 18.66 7.43
C HIS A 79 15.35 19.36 7.36
N LEU A 80 14.74 19.56 8.52
CA LEU A 80 13.46 20.21 8.69
C LEU A 80 13.65 21.50 9.49
N THR A 81 13.05 22.59 9.05
CA THR A 81 13.03 23.89 9.74
C THR A 81 11.61 24.24 10.17
N ALA A 82 11.44 25.36 10.89
CA ALA A 82 10.15 25.78 11.40
C ALA A 82 9.03 25.76 10.34
N GLY A 83 7.89 25.18 10.71
CA GLY A 83 6.73 25.03 9.83
C GLY A 83 6.77 23.78 8.95
N ASN A 84 7.93 23.11 8.78
CA ASN A 84 7.95 21.81 8.11
C ASN A 84 7.27 20.74 8.97
N THR A 85 6.62 19.80 8.29
CA THR A 85 5.98 18.65 8.93
C THR A 85 6.46 17.35 8.30
N THR A 86 6.43 16.26 9.08
CA THR A 86 6.73 14.91 8.58
C THR A 86 5.95 13.87 9.34
N ASP A 87 5.92 12.64 8.83
CA ASP A 87 5.17 11.53 9.40
C ASP A 87 6.05 10.56 10.18
N LEU A 88 5.91 10.55 11.50
CA LEU A 88 6.71 9.72 12.40
C LEU A 88 6.45 8.22 12.21
N THR A 89 5.21 7.83 11.94
CA THR A 89 4.89 6.42 11.70
C THR A 89 5.55 5.94 10.41
N ARG A 90 5.49 6.72 9.32
CA ARG A 90 6.18 6.44 8.06
C ARG A 90 7.69 6.32 8.27
N LEU A 91 8.30 7.26 8.98
CA LEU A 91 9.74 7.22 9.28
C LEU A 91 10.12 5.96 10.08
N ARG A 92 9.30 5.56 11.05
CA ARG A 92 9.51 4.33 11.83
C ARG A 92 9.40 3.08 10.97
N ARG A 93 8.42 3.03 10.07
CA ARG A 93 8.28 1.94 9.10
C ARG A 93 9.50 1.89 8.18
N ALA A 94 9.89 3.01 7.58
CA ALA A 94 11.10 3.11 6.76
C ALA A 94 12.36 2.62 7.49
N ALA A 95 12.56 3.02 8.75
CA ALA A 95 13.68 2.56 9.56
C ALA A 95 13.65 1.03 9.77
N ARG A 96 12.48 0.48 10.11
CA ARG A 96 12.27 -0.96 10.32
C ARG A 96 12.51 -1.75 9.04
N ASP A 97 11.99 -1.28 7.92
CA ASP A 97 12.09 -1.96 6.63
C ASP A 97 13.56 -1.97 6.14
N ARG A 98 14.33 -0.90 6.40
CA ARG A 98 15.79 -0.85 6.17
C ARG A 98 16.57 -1.85 7.02
N ALA A 99 16.10 -2.13 8.23
CA ALA A 99 16.75 -3.08 9.13
C ALA A 99 16.39 -4.55 8.86
N GLY A 100 15.30 -4.78 8.14
CA GLY A 100 14.90 -6.09 7.65
C GLY A 100 15.70 -6.56 6.44
N PRO A 101 15.44 -7.78 5.95
CA PRO A 101 16.01 -8.24 4.69
C PRO A 101 15.51 -7.36 3.54
N ALA A 102 16.36 -7.18 2.53
CA ALA A 102 15.91 -6.60 1.27
C ALA A 102 14.78 -7.47 0.69
N HIS A 103 13.64 -6.86 0.38
CA HIS A 103 12.53 -7.54 -0.26
C HIS A 103 12.86 -7.72 -1.75
N ALA A 104 13.33 -8.91 -2.11
CA ALA A 104 13.36 -9.33 -3.51
C ALA A 104 11.91 -9.56 -3.97
N VAL A 105 11.45 -8.80 -4.96
CA VAL A 105 10.11 -8.96 -5.53
C VAL A 105 10.21 -9.79 -6.80
N GLU A 106 9.59 -10.96 -6.76
CA GLU A 106 9.35 -11.80 -7.95
C GLU A 106 7.92 -11.61 -8.44
N LEU A 107 7.72 -11.67 -9.76
CA LEU A 107 6.39 -11.74 -10.33
C LEU A 107 5.76 -13.08 -9.98
N ARG A 108 4.65 -13.03 -9.25
CA ARG A 108 3.84 -14.22 -8.96
C ARG A 108 2.46 -14.02 -9.52
N VAL A 109 2.08 -15.00 -10.33
CA VAL A 109 0.75 -15.13 -10.87
C VAL A 109 -0.22 -15.50 -9.73
N PRO A 110 -1.31 -14.75 -9.50
CA PRO A 110 -2.25 -15.07 -8.44
C PRO A 110 -3.00 -16.38 -8.73
N ALA A 111 -3.14 -17.23 -7.70
CA ALA A 111 -3.80 -18.53 -7.79
C ALA A 111 -5.34 -18.44 -7.82
N GLY A 112 -5.89 -17.30 -7.39
CA GLY A 112 -7.31 -16.98 -7.43
C GLY A 112 -7.54 -15.58 -8.01
N PRO A 113 -8.80 -15.18 -8.24
CA PRO A 113 -9.10 -13.90 -8.84
C PRO A 113 -8.91 -12.74 -7.87
N VAL A 114 -8.23 -11.69 -8.36
CA VAL A 114 -8.05 -10.41 -7.68
C VAL A 114 -8.80 -9.32 -8.44
N PHE A 115 -9.78 -8.70 -7.79
CA PHE A 115 -10.61 -7.63 -8.32
C PHE A 115 -10.08 -6.27 -7.87
N LEU A 116 -9.90 -5.37 -8.83
CA LEU A 116 -9.45 -4.00 -8.60
C LEU A 116 -10.49 -3.06 -9.22
N GLY A 117 -11.27 -2.39 -8.38
CA GLY A 117 -12.17 -1.30 -8.80
C GLY A 117 -11.42 0.01 -8.87
N GLY A 118 -11.42 0.66 -10.03
CA GLY A 118 -10.79 1.97 -10.22
C GLY A 118 -11.49 3.09 -9.46
N GLY A 119 -12.80 2.95 -9.24
CA GLY A 119 -13.64 3.92 -8.56
C GLY A 119 -14.30 3.37 -7.31
N ASP A 120 -15.19 4.20 -6.76
CA ASP A 120 -15.97 3.88 -5.57
C ASP A 120 -17.17 2.98 -5.90
N ASP A 121 -17.76 3.15 -7.08
CA ASP A 121 -18.87 2.34 -7.58
C ASP A 121 -18.37 1.16 -8.42
N LEU A 122 -19.00 0.00 -8.24
CA LEU A 122 -18.71 -1.16 -9.06
C LEU A 122 -19.59 -1.19 -10.32
N PRO A 123 -19.00 -1.33 -11.52
CA PRO A 123 -19.72 -1.67 -12.73
C PRO A 123 -20.68 -2.85 -12.57
N SER A 124 -21.76 -2.82 -13.33
CA SER A 124 -22.77 -3.89 -13.34
C SER A 124 -22.14 -5.27 -13.57
N GLY A 125 -22.58 -6.26 -12.79
CA GLY A 125 -22.10 -7.64 -12.83
C GLY A 125 -20.75 -7.89 -12.15
N ALA A 126 -20.00 -6.86 -11.74
CA ALA A 126 -18.72 -7.06 -11.04
C ALA A 126 -18.91 -7.71 -9.66
N ALA A 127 -19.91 -7.25 -8.89
CA ALA A 127 -20.25 -7.83 -7.60
C ALA A 127 -20.75 -9.29 -7.73
N ASP A 128 -21.61 -9.57 -8.72
CA ASP A 128 -22.11 -10.93 -8.98
C ASP A 128 -20.97 -11.88 -9.37
N ASP A 129 -20.03 -11.43 -10.20
CA ASP A 129 -18.87 -12.20 -10.60
C ASP A 129 -17.94 -12.47 -9.41
N PHE A 130 -17.75 -11.47 -8.53
CA PHE A 130 -17.02 -11.65 -7.27
C PHE A 130 -17.68 -12.69 -6.38
N VAL A 131 -18.99 -12.60 -6.14
CA VAL A 131 -19.75 -13.56 -5.33
C VAL A 131 -19.62 -14.98 -5.89
N ARG A 132 -19.83 -15.14 -7.21
CA ARG A 132 -19.68 -16.43 -7.89
C ARG A 132 -18.27 -17.01 -7.69
N ARG A 133 -17.24 -16.19 -7.83
CA ARG A 133 -15.83 -16.59 -7.68
C ARG A 133 -15.42 -16.80 -6.23
N ALA A 134 -16.12 -16.19 -5.29
CA ALA A 134 -16.00 -16.46 -3.86
C ALA A 134 -16.75 -17.73 -3.44
N GLY A 135 -17.38 -18.49 -4.34
CA GLY A 135 -18.06 -19.75 -4.02
C GLY A 135 -19.58 -19.73 -4.15
N GLY A 136 -20.17 -18.65 -4.68
CA GLY A 136 -21.61 -18.53 -4.91
C GLY A 136 -22.40 -18.71 -3.62
N ASP A 137 -23.37 -19.63 -3.62
CA ASP A 137 -24.23 -19.91 -2.46
C ASP A 137 -23.46 -20.35 -1.20
N ALA A 138 -22.27 -20.94 -1.37
CA ALA A 138 -21.41 -21.37 -0.26
C ALA A 138 -20.38 -20.30 0.16
N ALA A 139 -20.42 -19.11 -0.45
CA ALA A 139 -19.45 -18.08 -0.18
C ALA A 139 -19.51 -17.61 1.29
N ARG A 140 -18.36 -17.26 1.84
CA ARG A 140 -18.19 -16.57 3.12
C ARG A 140 -17.36 -15.33 2.84
N ILE A 141 -18.06 -14.23 2.61
CA ILE A 141 -17.49 -12.96 2.18
C ILE A 141 -17.34 -12.04 3.39
N VAL A 142 -16.18 -11.42 3.49
CA VAL A 142 -15.94 -10.33 4.45
C VAL A 142 -15.64 -9.02 3.72
N VAL A 143 -16.42 -7.98 3.99
CA VAL A 143 -16.13 -6.62 3.56
C VAL A 143 -15.34 -5.93 4.67
N VAL A 144 -14.12 -5.49 4.38
CA VAL A 144 -13.24 -4.81 5.32
C VAL A 144 -13.31 -3.31 5.06
N ASP A 145 -13.90 -2.57 6.01
CA ASP A 145 -14.08 -1.13 5.90
C ASP A 145 -13.01 -0.38 6.70
N THR A 146 -12.19 0.44 6.03
CA THR A 146 -11.21 1.33 6.67
C THR A 146 -11.61 2.81 6.67
N GLY A 147 -12.83 3.15 6.26
CA GLY A 147 -13.38 4.51 6.17
C GLY A 147 -14.17 4.77 4.88
N GLY A 148 -14.82 3.75 4.32
CA GLY A 148 -15.57 3.77 3.08
C GLY A 148 -16.89 4.55 3.17
N GLY A 149 -17.60 4.46 4.31
CA GLY A 149 -18.87 5.15 4.51
C GLY A 149 -19.96 4.63 3.58
N GLU A 150 -20.66 5.51 2.87
CA GLU A 150 -21.73 5.15 1.92
C GLU A 150 -21.27 4.14 0.84
N ARG A 151 -19.99 4.18 0.46
CA ARG A 151 -19.39 3.24 -0.50
C ARG A 151 -19.37 1.81 0.02
N THR A 152 -19.15 1.65 1.33
CA THR A 152 -19.21 0.34 1.98
C THR A 152 -20.63 -0.21 1.93
N GLU A 153 -21.62 0.64 2.22
CA GLU A 153 -23.04 0.23 2.19
C GLU A 153 -23.48 -0.18 0.77
N ALA A 154 -23.11 0.59 -0.26
CA ALA A 154 -23.39 0.25 -1.65
C ALA A 154 -22.78 -1.11 -2.07
N LEU A 155 -21.53 -1.36 -1.68
CA LEU A 155 -20.89 -2.66 -1.92
C LEU A 155 -21.59 -3.79 -1.16
N LEU A 156 -21.94 -3.58 0.12
CA LEU A 156 -22.64 -4.57 0.93
C LEU A 156 -23.98 -4.92 0.30
N GLU A 157 -24.73 -3.94 -0.18
CA GLU A 157 -25.99 -4.15 -0.90
C GLU A 157 -25.77 -4.98 -2.16
N ALA A 158 -24.81 -4.60 -3.01
CA ALA A 158 -24.51 -5.32 -4.25
C ALA A 158 -24.06 -6.77 -4.01
N VAL A 159 -23.20 -7.02 -3.01
CA VAL A 159 -22.74 -8.36 -2.67
C VAL A 159 -23.87 -9.19 -2.05
N ARG A 160 -24.70 -8.61 -1.18
CA ARG A 160 -25.82 -9.31 -0.53
C ARG A 160 -26.95 -9.63 -1.51
N ALA A 161 -27.10 -8.87 -2.59
CA ALA A 161 -28.05 -9.21 -3.65
C ALA A 161 -27.71 -10.57 -4.30
N GLY A 162 -26.41 -10.89 -4.42
CA GLY A 162 -25.92 -12.17 -4.95
C GLY A 162 -25.77 -13.29 -3.91
N ALA A 163 -25.45 -12.95 -2.65
CA ALA A 163 -25.27 -13.91 -1.55
C ALA A 163 -25.63 -13.32 -0.17
N PRO A 164 -26.92 -13.28 0.20
CA PRO A 164 -27.41 -12.47 1.33
C PRO A 164 -26.98 -12.99 2.72
N GLU A 165 -26.91 -14.31 2.91
CA GLU A 165 -26.58 -14.92 4.22
C GLU A 165 -25.08 -15.06 4.47
N SER A 166 -24.27 -14.58 3.53
CA SER A 166 -22.90 -15.01 3.31
C SER A 166 -21.89 -13.85 3.44
N CYS A 167 -22.38 -12.61 3.60
CA CYS A 167 -21.58 -11.39 3.60
C CYS A 167 -21.59 -10.67 4.96
N ASN A 168 -20.42 -10.64 5.62
CA ASN A 168 -20.19 -9.96 6.89
C ASN A 168 -19.38 -8.67 6.71
N LEU A 169 -19.72 -7.63 7.46
CA LEU A 169 -18.91 -6.41 7.58
C LEU A 169 -17.88 -6.57 8.69
N PHE A 170 -16.62 -6.25 8.40
CA PHE A 170 -15.54 -6.18 9.35
C PHE A 170 -15.12 -4.74 9.57
N LEU A 171 -15.19 -4.29 10.83
CA LEU A 171 -14.72 -2.98 11.27
C LEU A 171 -13.44 -3.14 12.10
N PRO A 172 -12.38 -2.33 11.85
CA PRO A 172 -11.13 -2.40 12.58
C PRO A 172 -11.24 -2.15 14.10
N SER A 173 -12.32 -1.51 14.55
CA SER A 173 -12.61 -1.29 15.97
C SER A 173 -13.22 -2.52 16.66
N GLY A 174 -13.49 -3.59 15.92
CA GLY A 174 -14.06 -4.83 16.44
C GLY A 174 -13.07 -5.64 17.29
N SER A 175 -13.59 -6.60 18.05
CA SER A 175 -12.80 -7.48 18.92
C SER A 175 -12.10 -8.63 18.17
N LEU A 176 -12.52 -8.94 16.94
CA LEU A 176 -11.97 -10.03 16.13
C LEU A 176 -10.70 -9.58 15.41
N GLN A 177 -9.75 -10.50 15.23
CA GLN A 177 -8.61 -10.28 14.35
C GLN A 177 -9.03 -10.64 12.92
N LEU A 178 -8.71 -9.77 11.95
CA LEU A 178 -9.06 -10.00 10.54
C LEU A 178 -8.47 -11.32 10.02
N VAL A 179 -7.26 -11.70 10.45
CA VAL A 179 -6.62 -12.95 10.06
C VAL A 179 -7.45 -14.19 10.43
N ASP A 180 -8.09 -14.18 11.60
CA ASP A 180 -8.94 -15.29 12.04
C ASP A 180 -10.21 -15.39 11.19
N VAL A 181 -10.82 -14.24 10.87
CA VAL A 181 -11.98 -14.17 9.98
C VAL A 181 -11.62 -14.64 8.57
N LEU A 182 -10.45 -14.23 8.08
CA LEU A 182 -9.96 -14.64 6.77
C LEU A 182 -9.71 -16.14 6.68
N ALA A 183 -9.33 -16.83 7.76
CA ALA A 183 -9.08 -18.28 7.72
C ALA A 183 -10.31 -19.09 7.26
N GLU A 184 -11.51 -18.64 7.59
CA GLU A 184 -12.78 -19.28 7.23
C GLU A 184 -13.48 -18.63 6.02
N SER A 185 -12.95 -17.51 5.53
CA SER A 185 -13.53 -16.76 4.42
C SER A 185 -13.13 -17.34 3.06
N THR A 186 -14.04 -17.23 2.10
CA THR A 186 -13.83 -17.55 0.69
C THR A 186 -13.74 -16.31 -0.19
N GLY A 187 -14.12 -15.15 0.34
CA GLY A 187 -13.96 -13.86 -0.32
C GLY A 187 -13.65 -12.76 0.68
N VAL A 188 -12.80 -11.80 0.29
CA VAL A 188 -12.60 -10.55 1.04
C VAL A 188 -12.63 -9.36 0.09
N TRP A 189 -13.29 -8.28 0.49
CA TRP A 189 -13.27 -7.01 -0.24
C TRP A 189 -12.84 -5.84 0.65
N PHE A 190 -11.81 -5.10 0.26
CA PHE A 190 -11.35 -3.91 0.99
C PHE A 190 -12.00 -2.64 0.45
N VAL A 191 -12.54 -1.81 1.34
CA VAL A 191 -13.10 -0.50 1.01
C VAL A 191 -12.44 0.55 1.91
N GLY A 192 -11.94 1.62 1.30
CA GLY A 192 -11.44 2.76 2.05
C GLY A 192 -10.68 3.78 1.22
N PRO A 193 -10.50 4.99 1.77
CA PRO A 193 -9.88 6.09 1.05
C PRO A 193 -8.36 6.03 1.05
N ARG A 194 -7.74 5.20 1.90
CA ARG A 194 -6.31 5.27 2.18
C ARG A 194 -5.69 3.88 2.31
N PRO A 195 -4.72 3.51 1.45
CA PRO A 195 -4.12 2.18 1.45
C PRO A 195 -3.26 1.92 2.70
N TRP A 196 -2.57 2.94 3.22
CA TRP A 196 -1.72 2.81 4.41
C TRP A 196 -2.50 2.48 5.70
N GLU A 197 -3.80 2.78 5.77
CA GLU A 197 -4.62 2.47 6.95
C GLU A 197 -4.78 0.96 7.16
N VAL A 198 -4.76 0.17 6.09
CA VAL A 198 -4.78 -1.30 6.16
C VAL A 198 -3.52 -1.80 6.86
N LEU A 199 -2.35 -1.29 6.46
CA LEU A 199 -1.06 -1.70 7.02
C LEU A 199 -0.91 -1.28 8.49
N ASP A 200 -1.37 -0.07 8.83
CA ASP A 200 -1.29 0.45 10.20
C ASP A 200 -2.21 -0.30 11.17
N ARG A 201 -3.38 -0.78 10.70
CA ARG A 201 -4.38 -1.46 11.54
C ARG A 201 -4.16 -2.96 11.66
N PHE A 202 -3.76 -3.62 10.59
CA PHE A 202 -3.74 -5.09 10.53
C PHE A 202 -2.34 -5.69 10.50
N GLY A 203 -1.31 -4.87 10.27
CA GLY A 203 0.06 -5.32 10.12
C GLY A 203 0.32 -6.05 8.80
N ASP A 204 1.60 -6.16 8.44
CA ASP A 204 1.99 -6.51 7.08
C ASP A 204 2.05 -8.04 6.88
N ASP A 205 2.85 -8.74 7.70
CA ASP A 205 3.23 -10.13 7.44
C ASP A 205 2.10 -11.15 7.70
N ALA A 206 1.32 -10.96 8.76
CA ALA A 206 0.22 -11.87 9.10
C ALA A 206 -0.93 -11.74 8.10
N LEU A 207 -1.31 -10.51 7.76
CA LEU A 207 -2.35 -10.23 6.77
C LEU A 207 -1.93 -10.73 5.37
N ARG A 208 -0.69 -10.46 4.96
CA ARG A 208 -0.15 -10.96 3.68
C ARG A 208 -0.29 -12.48 3.56
N ARG A 209 0.13 -13.23 4.59
CA ARG A 209 0.02 -14.70 4.59
C ARG A 209 -1.43 -15.16 4.51
N ALA A 210 -2.32 -14.57 5.30
CA ALA A 210 -3.74 -14.92 5.30
C ALA A 210 -4.40 -14.70 3.91
N LEU A 211 -4.07 -13.60 3.23
CA LEU A 211 -4.58 -13.31 1.88
C LEU A 211 -3.98 -14.26 0.82
N GLN A 212 -2.70 -14.58 0.92
CA GLN A 212 -2.07 -15.57 0.03
C GLN A 212 -2.67 -16.97 0.21
N GLU A 213 -2.93 -17.38 1.46
CA GLU A 213 -3.63 -18.62 1.77
C GLU A 213 -5.07 -18.61 1.25
N LEU A 214 -5.75 -17.45 1.26
CA LEU A 214 -7.09 -17.28 0.70
C LEU A 214 -7.11 -17.51 -0.81
N LEU A 215 -6.17 -16.92 -1.55
CA LEU A 215 -6.03 -17.20 -2.98
C LEU A 215 -5.61 -18.66 -3.25
N ALA A 216 -4.71 -19.22 -2.44
CA ALA A 216 -4.20 -20.58 -2.64
C ALA A 216 -5.29 -21.65 -2.52
N ARG A 217 -6.35 -21.40 -1.73
CA ARG A 217 -7.53 -22.27 -1.63
C ARG A 217 -8.67 -21.89 -2.59
N GLY A 218 -8.40 -21.02 -3.57
CA GLY A 218 -9.34 -20.62 -4.61
C GLY A 218 -10.33 -19.51 -4.23
N GLY A 219 -10.08 -18.79 -3.13
CA GLY A 219 -10.90 -17.64 -2.73
C GLY A 219 -10.65 -16.40 -3.59
N ALA A 220 -11.54 -15.42 -3.48
CA ALA A 220 -11.47 -14.15 -4.22
C ALA A 220 -11.03 -12.98 -3.32
N ILE A 221 -10.20 -12.09 -3.84
CA ILE A 221 -9.82 -10.84 -3.16
C ILE A 221 -10.29 -9.67 -4.01
N GLY A 222 -10.91 -8.66 -3.40
CA GLY A 222 -11.32 -7.44 -4.05
C GLY A 222 -10.88 -6.20 -3.29
N ALA A 223 -10.75 -5.08 -4.02
CA ALA A 223 -10.62 -3.75 -3.42
C ALA A 223 -11.17 -2.70 -4.38
N SER A 224 -11.74 -1.63 -3.83
CA SER A 224 -12.26 -0.49 -4.61
C SER A 224 -11.64 0.82 -4.16
N GLY A 225 -11.26 1.66 -5.13
CA GLY A 225 -10.65 2.96 -4.89
C GLY A 225 -9.23 2.85 -4.33
N ALA A 226 -8.70 3.94 -3.78
CA ALA A 226 -7.29 4.08 -3.43
C ALA A 226 -6.72 2.96 -2.53
N VAL A 227 -7.54 2.30 -1.70
CA VAL A 227 -7.09 1.17 -0.87
C VAL A 227 -6.55 0.01 -1.68
N GLY A 228 -7.00 -0.20 -2.92
CA GLY A 228 -6.56 -1.33 -3.75
C GLY A 228 -5.08 -1.32 -4.10
N SER A 229 -4.38 -0.18 -3.98
CA SER A 229 -2.93 -0.15 -4.17
C SER A 229 -2.17 -0.98 -3.13
N VAL A 230 -2.77 -1.25 -1.96
CA VAL A 230 -2.18 -2.10 -0.91
C VAL A 230 -2.06 -3.56 -1.32
N LEU A 231 -2.83 -4.03 -2.31
CA LEU A 231 -2.77 -5.41 -2.80
C LEU A 231 -1.51 -5.67 -3.65
N ALA A 232 -0.91 -4.62 -4.20
CA ALA A 232 0.32 -4.71 -4.99
C ALA A 232 1.54 -5.03 -4.10
N SER A 233 2.66 -5.45 -4.71
CA SER A 233 3.94 -5.48 -4.00
C SER A 233 4.51 -4.08 -3.81
N SER A 234 4.37 -3.22 -4.81
CA SER A 234 4.82 -1.83 -4.77
C SER A 234 3.62 -0.92 -4.56
N MET A 235 3.48 -0.40 -3.34
CA MET A 235 2.30 0.39 -2.99
C MET A 235 2.46 1.83 -3.48
N VAL A 236 1.52 2.22 -4.34
CA VAL A 236 1.49 3.56 -4.95
C VAL A 236 0.63 4.49 -4.08
N ARG A 237 1.10 5.72 -3.90
CA ARG A 237 0.39 6.82 -3.22
C ARG A 237 0.05 6.50 -1.77
N GLY A 238 1.02 5.89 -1.09
CA GLY A 238 0.92 5.45 0.31
C GLY A 238 1.26 6.52 1.36
N ASP A 239 1.64 7.75 0.97
CA ASP A 239 2.00 8.76 1.97
C ASP A 239 0.76 9.24 2.76
N PRO A 240 0.84 9.32 4.10
CA PRO A 240 -0.25 9.80 4.94
C PRO A 240 -0.51 11.31 4.91
N LEU A 241 0.46 12.11 4.45
CA LEU A 241 0.43 13.57 4.49
C LEU A 241 0.33 14.20 3.10
N ASP A 242 0.84 13.53 2.06
CA ASP A 242 0.86 14.03 0.69
C ASP A 242 0.64 12.89 -0.31
N ASP A 243 -0.58 12.77 -0.80
CA ASP A 243 -0.95 11.71 -1.73
C ASP A 243 -0.28 11.87 -3.11
N GLU A 244 0.34 13.00 -3.46
CA GLU A 244 1.09 13.12 -4.71
C GLU A 244 2.42 12.34 -4.72
N ILE A 245 2.89 11.91 -3.55
CA ILE A 245 4.07 11.05 -3.44
C ILE A 245 3.71 9.64 -3.92
N LEU A 246 4.18 9.29 -5.13
CA LEU A 246 3.96 7.96 -5.71
C LEU A 246 4.48 6.83 -4.84
N PHE A 247 5.71 6.92 -4.32
CA PHE A 247 6.32 5.89 -3.47
C PHE A 247 6.90 6.54 -2.22
N ALA A 248 6.19 6.37 -1.12
CA ALA A 248 6.55 6.95 0.16
C ALA A 248 7.30 5.92 0.99
N GLU A 249 8.61 6.07 1.14
CA GLU A 249 9.44 5.12 1.89
C GLU A 249 8.84 4.81 3.28
N GLY A 250 8.62 3.51 3.56
CA GLY A 250 7.90 3.00 4.74
C GLY A 250 6.43 2.64 4.47
N TYR A 251 5.90 3.07 3.32
CA TYR A 251 4.61 2.75 2.72
C TYR A 251 4.74 2.51 1.20
N ASP A 252 5.95 2.24 0.72
CA ASP A 252 6.25 1.90 -0.67
C ASP A 252 6.14 0.38 -0.94
N GLN A 253 5.90 -0.40 0.11
CA GLN A 253 5.69 -1.85 0.07
C GLN A 253 4.25 -2.19 0.49
N GLY A 254 3.54 -2.92 -0.36
CA GLY A 254 2.19 -3.41 -0.08
C GLY A 254 2.17 -4.83 0.46
N LEU A 255 1.00 -5.47 0.39
CA LEU A 255 0.79 -6.84 0.84
C LEU A 255 1.32 -7.86 -0.17
N GLY A 256 1.55 -7.48 -1.44
CA GLY A 256 2.11 -8.40 -2.44
C GLY A 256 1.18 -9.57 -2.78
N VAL A 257 -0.14 -9.31 -2.74
CA VAL A 257 -1.17 -10.21 -3.30
C VAL A 257 -0.97 -10.30 -4.81
N LEU A 258 -0.77 -9.16 -5.46
CA LEU A 258 -0.25 -9.05 -6.82
C LEU A 258 1.25 -8.71 -6.76
N SER A 259 2.06 -9.77 -6.67
CA SER A 259 3.52 -9.67 -6.56
C SER A 259 4.13 -9.29 -7.90
N GLY A 260 5.01 -8.28 -7.93
CA GLY A 260 5.60 -7.74 -9.17
C GLY A 260 4.78 -6.61 -9.80
N PHE A 261 3.73 -6.13 -9.13
CA PHE A 261 2.86 -5.08 -9.61
C PHE A 261 2.97 -3.80 -8.77
N ALA A 262 2.72 -2.67 -9.43
CA ALA A 262 2.22 -1.42 -8.85
C ALA A 262 0.78 -1.20 -9.33
N ILE A 263 -0.08 -0.59 -8.51
CA ILE A 263 -1.48 -0.35 -8.87
C ILE A 263 -1.83 1.09 -8.53
N ASP A 264 -2.30 1.84 -9.52
CA ASP A 264 -2.77 3.21 -9.36
C ASP A 264 -4.24 3.33 -9.77
N LEU A 265 -5.08 3.62 -8.77
CA LEU A 265 -6.54 3.68 -8.90
C LEU A 265 -7.05 5.13 -8.94
N ARG A 266 -6.18 6.10 -9.25
CA ARG A 266 -6.59 7.46 -9.60
C ARG A 266 -6.65 7.63 -11.12
N GLY A 267 -7.49 6.85 -11.79
CA GLY A 267 -7.82 7.10 -13.19
C GLY A 267 -8.77 8.27 -13.33
N GLY A 268 -8.77 8.92 -14.50
CA GLY A 268 -9.61 10.10 -14.78
C GLY A 268 -8.84 11.32 -15.30
N VAL A 269 -7.50 11.29 -15.27
CA VAL A 269 -6.65 12.29 -15.93
C VAL A 269 -5.72 11.57 -16.93
N PRO A 270 -5.61 12.04 -18.19
CA PRO A 270 -4.61 11.55 -19.11
C PRO A 270 -3.23 11.68 -18.48
N ARG A 271 -2.55 10.55 -18.28
CA ARG A 271 -1.20 10.55 -17.72
C ARG A 271 -0.18 10.55 -18.83
N GLU A 272 0.82 11.41 -18.69
CA GLU A 272 1.97 11.39 -19.57
C GLU A 272 2.72 10.06 -19.42
N THR A 273 3.34 9.59 -20.50
CA THR A 273 4.20 8.39 -20.49
C THR A 273 5.31 8.49 -19.43
N SER A 274 5.76 9.70 -19.11
CA SER A 274 6.73 10.01 -18.06
C SER A 274 6.23 9.58 -16.67
N GLU A 275 4.95 9.78 -16.36
CA GLU A 275 4.33 9.38 -15.09
C GLU A 275 4.12 7.86 -15.02
N LEU A 276 3.65 7.25 -16.11
CA LEU A 276 3.48 5.80 -16.18
C LEU A 276 4.80 5.06 -16.03
N ARG A 277 5.89 5.62 -16.59
CA ARG A 277 7.25 5.10 -16.41
C ARG A 277 7.67 5.11 -14.94
N ARG A 278 7.26 6.11 -14.15
CA ARG A 278 7.61 6.19 -12.73
C ARG A 278 6.97 5.07 -11.91
N LEU A 279 5.84 4.50 -12.35
CA LEU A 279 5.16 3.41 -11.63
C LEU A 279 5.90 2.07 -11.70
N VAL A 280 6.71 1.87 -12.75
CA VAL A 280 7.54 0.68 -12.98
C VAL A 280 9.04 0.96 -12.80
N ALA A 281 9.38 2.13 -12.24
CA ALA A 281 10.75 2.53 -11.94
C ALA A 281 11.31 1.98 -10.61
N PRO A 282 10.52 1.76 -9.54
CA PRO A 282 11.05 1.22 -8.29
C PRO A 282 11.52 -0.22 -8.45
N ASP A 283 12.57 -0.59 -7.72
CA ASP A 283 13.03 -1.96 -7.58
C ASP A 283 11.86 -2.87 -7.18
N GLY A 284 11.46 -3.76 -8.08
CA GLY A 284 10.44 -4.78 -7.84
C GLY A 284 9.07 -4.59 -8.51
N ALA A 285 8.76 -3.41 -9.07
CA ALA A 285 7.55 -3.24 -9.89
C ALA A 285 7.84 -3.59 -11.36
N MET A 286 7.49 -4.80 -11.79
CA MET A 286 7.65 -5.22 -13.19
C MET A 286 6.50 -4.74 -14.06
N TYR A 287 5.31 -4.67 -13.48
CA TYR A 287 4.10 -4.18 -14.13
C TYR A 287 3.44 -3.07 -13.32
N ALA A 288 2.71 -2.18 -13.97
CA ALA A 288 1.76 -1.30 -13.32
C ALA A 288 0.37 -1.40 -13.97
N LEU A 289 -0.67 -1.35 -13.14
CA LEU A 289 -2.05 -1.24 -13.58
C LEU A 289 -2.58 0.15 -13.23
N VAL A 290 -3.07 0.88 -14.22
CA VAL A 290 -3.75 2.16 -14.02
C VAL A 290 -5.18 2.04 -14.53
N LEU A 291 -6.14 2.17 -13.61
CA LEU A 291 -7.55 1.91 -13.89
C LEU A 291 -8.33 3.22 -13.90
N ASP A 292 -9.18 3.41 -14.90
CA ASP A 292 -10.20 4.45 -14.90
C ASP A 292 -11.28 4.18 -13.82
N PRO A 293 -11.98 5.20 -13.28
CA PRO A 293 -12.91 5.02 -12.18
C PRO A 293 -14.03 4.01 -12.48
N ASP A 294 -14.50 3.99 -13.73
CA ASP A 294 -15.61 3.15 -14.17
C ASP A 294 -15.14 1.78 -14.70
N ALA A 295 -13.94 1.34 -14.31
CA ALA A 295 -13.36 0.06 -14.69
C ALA A 295 -13.12 -0.85 -13.49
N VAL A 296 -13.34 -2.15 -13.69
CA VAL A 296 -12.86 -3.21 -12.80
C VAL A 296 -11.90 -4.10 -13.56
N ALA A 297 -10.68 -4.23 -13.06
CA ALA A 297 -9.73 -5.23 -13.53
C ALA A 297 -9.85 -6.50 -12.68
N ILE A 298 -10.05 -7.64 -13.33
CA ILE A 298 -10.00 -8.96 -12.71
C ILE A 298 -8.70 -9.61 -13.15
N VAL A 299 -7.72 -9.66 -12.24
CA VAL A 299 -6.44 -10.32 -12.45
C VAL A 299 -6.55 -11.76 -12.00
N GLU A 300 -6.37 -12.69 -12.92
CA GLU A 300 -6.43 -14.12 -12.65
C GLU A 300 -5.46 -14.84 -13.58
N HIS A 301 -4.61 -15.69 -13.01
CA HIS A 301 -3.49 -16.28 -13.73
C HIS A 301 -2.63 -15.19 -14.45
N SER A 302 -2.34 -15.38 -15.74
CA SER A 302 -1.64 -14.43 -16.60
C SER A 302 -2.56 -13.42 -17.28
N THR A 303 -3.83 -13.35 -16.89
CA THR A 303 -4.85 -12.58 -17.61
C THR A 303 -5.44 -11.46 -16.77
N ILE A 304 -5.78 -10.37 -17.46
CA ILE A 304 -6.53 -9.23 -16.93
C ILE A 304 -7.79 -9.12 -17.77
N ARG A 305 -8.94 -9.36 -17.15
CA ARG A 305 -10.25 -9.12 -17.76
C ARG A 305 -10.80 -7.79 -17.26
N VAL A 306 -11.35 -6.98 -18.16
CA VAL A 306 -11.90 -5.66 -17.83
C VAL A 306 -13.42 -5.68 -17.90
N LEU A 307 -14.06 -5.12 -16.87
CA LEU A 307 -15.50 -4.84 -16.82
C LEU A 307 -15.73 -3.33 -16.65
N GLY A 308 -16.89 -2.84 -17.09
CA GLY A 308 -17.28 -1.43 -16.99
C GLY A 308 -17.00 -0.63 -18.26
N GLU A 309 -17.23 0.69 -18.20
CA GLU A 309 -17.08 1.59 -19.35
C GLU A 309 -15.68 2.21 -19.45
N GLY A 310 -14.88 2.10 -18.39
CA GLY A 310 -13.51 2.60 -18.35
C GLY A 310 -12.48 1.64 -18.96
N SER A 311 -11.22 2.09 -18.97
CA SER A 311 -10.07 1.31 -19.45
C SER A 311 -9.10 0.94 -18.33
N VAL A 312 -8.28 -0.08 -18.59
CA VAL A 312 -7.14 -0.47 -17.77
C VAL A 312 -5.88 -0.36 -18.60
N ARG A 313 -4.95 0.49 -18.15
CA ARG A 313 -3.63 0.60 -18.76
C ARG A 313 -2.69 -0.38 -18.07
N VAL A 314 -2.16 -1.32 -18.85
CA VAL A 314 -1.13 -2.27 -18.42
C VAL A 314 0.23 -1.74 -18.88
N VAL A 315 1.07 -1.41 -17.92
CA VAL A 315 2.42 -0.87 -18.14
C VAL A 315 3.42 -1.94 -17.73
N GLN A 316 4.47 -2.16 -18.51
CA GLN A 316 5.61 -3.00 -18.11
C GLN A 316 6.90 -2.20 -18.21
N ALA A 317 7.80 -2.43 -17.26
CA ALA A 317 9.16 -1.92 -17.33
C ALA A 317 9.78 -2.31 -18.69
N GLY A 318 10.38 -1.33 -19.38
CA GLY A 318 11.04 -1.55 -20.67
C GLY A 318 12.54 -1.29 -20.59
N ASP A 319 13.28 -1.85 -21.54
CA ASP A 319 14.72 -1.67 -21.68
C ASP A 319 15.00 -0.49 -22.62
N GLY A 320 15.50 0.63 -22.10
CA GLY A 320 16.02 1.76 -22.90
C GLY A 320 14.99 2.61 -23.68
N ASP A 321 14.05 1.98 -24.38
CA ASP A 321 13.08 2.60 -25.31
C ASP A 321 11.79 3.11 -24.63
N GLY A 322 11.71 3.02 -23.30
CA GLY A 322 10.54 3.39 -22.52
C GLY A 322 9.63 2.20 -22.18
N PRO A 323 8.62 2.41 -21.32
CA PRO A 323 7.76 1.31 -20.87
C PRO A 323 6.85 0.82 -22.00
N LYS A 324 6.58 -0.48 -22.02
CA LYS A 324 5.56 -1.05 -22.89
C LYS A 324 4.18 -0.78 -22.28
N ILE A 325 3.23 -0.31 -23.09
CA ILE A 325 1.89 0.09 -22.60
C ILE A 325 0.82 -0.57 -23.49
N ALA A 326 -0.16 -1.21 -22.86
CA ALA A 326 -1.41 -1.63 -23.49
C ALA A 326 -2.59 -0.94 -22.80
N VAL A 327 -3.60 -0.57 -23.57
CA VAL A 327 -4.89 -0.10 -23.07
C VAL A 327 -5.90 -1.22 -23.31
N VAL A 328 -6.56 -1.67 -22.24
CA VAL A 328 -7.52 -2.78 -22.28
C VAL A 328 -8.88 -2.24 -21.89
N GLU A 329 -9.86 -2.40 -22.76
CA GLU A 329 -11.24 -1.94 -22.56
C GLU A 329 -12.17 -3.15 -22.44
N ALA A 330 -13.28 -3.01 -21.72
CA ALA A 330 -14.26 -4.07 -21.63
C ALA A 330 -14.92 -4.34 -23.01
N PRO A 331 -15.34 -5.57 -23.31
CA PRO A 331 -15.23 -6.81 -22.53
C PRO A 331 -14.00 -7.65 -22.93
N THR A 332 -12.80 -7.06 -22.92
CA THR A 332 -11.58 -7.75 -23.38
C THR A 332 -10.88 -8.48 -22.24
N THR A 333 -10.27 -9.63 -22.56
CA THR A 333 -9.28 -10.30 -21.72
C THR A 333 -7.90 -10.12 -22.34
N PHE A 334 -6.92 -9.68 -21.55
CA PHE A 334 -5.56 -9.43 -21.99
C PHE A 334 -4.58 -10.29 -21.21
N ASP A 335 -3.71 -11.02 -21.89
CA ASP A 335 -2.64 -11.81 -21.27
C ASP A 335 -1.37 -10.97 -21.18
N TYR A 336 -0.99 -10.56 -19.96
CA TYR A 336 0.10 -9.61 -19.71
C TYR A 336 1.51 -10.23 -19.80
N LEU A 337 1.60 -11.56 -19.87
CA LEU A 337 2.87 -12.26 -20.11
C LEU A 337 3.15 -12.37 -21.61
N THR A 338 2.13 -12.74 -22.39
CA THR A 338 2.26 -12.92 -23.85
C THR A 338 1.98 -11.64 -24.64
N TRP A 339 1.40 -10.62 -24.00
CA TRP A 339 0.97 -9.37 -24.61
C TRP A 339 -0.03 -9.54 -25.75
N ARG A 340 -1.05 -10.37 -25.53
CA ARG A 340 -2.08 -10.66 -26.53
C ARG A 340 -3.48 -10.62 -25.91
N PRO A 341 -4.50 -10.19 -26.68
CA PRO A 341 -5.89 -10.46 -26.34
C PRO A 341 -6.15 -11.97 -26.29
N ARG A 342 -7.11 -12.39 -25.45
CA ARG A 342 -7.67 -13.75 -25.42
C ARG A 342 -9.13 -13.78 -25.78
#